data_AF-A0A842MYS6-F1
#
_entry.id   AF-A0A842MYS6-F1
#
_cell.length_a   1.000
_cell.length_b   1.000
_cell.length_c   1.000
_cell.angle_alpha   90.00
_cell.angle_beta   90.00
_cell.angle_gamma   90.00
#
_symmetry.space_group_name_H-M   'P 1'
#
loop_
_entity.id
_entity.type
_entity.pdbx_description
1 polymer ?
#
loop_
_entity_poly.entity_id
_entity_poly.type
_entity_poly.pdbx_seq_one_letter_code
_entity_poly.pdbx_strand_id
1 'polypeptide(L)'
;MEKVEVFRKVAIEFKGETFPELEGWSIIDGMPYHVVDGVPHYYYIVEEVSERLFRHSPRTLDESALAVMAVTDMEEVDVIGAMEAMAIPICTSLSLKARKPMAVIGKRKYVDDVSGYTPPTQIEIVKTTGYSETRLYANDIPPGSNVLLVEPISSTGGTLRMVTERLEENGINVVGMVSVVGKPDYKYEEEVERSGKGVKTLLKVYLKSYEETGDGHGYCETEVEKTEWFRKAEPVVDAMYPRYQETAERLLEGLG
;
A
#
# COMPACT_ATOMS: atom_id res chain seq x y z
N MET A 1 -22.68 -0.87 3.57
CA MET A 1 -22.01 -1.62 2.49
C MET A 1 -21.81 -0.66 1.35
N GLU A 2 -20.58 -0.52 0.92
CA GLU A 2 -20.20 0.30 -0.24
C GLU A 2 -19.87 -0.64 -1.40
N LYS A 3 -19.95 -0.15 -2.64
CA LYS A 3 -19.47 -0.90 -3.80
C LYS A 3 -18.17 -0.27 -4.26
N VAL A 4 -17.12 -1.08 -4.35
CA VAL A 4 -15.80 -0.64 -4.79
C VAL A 4 -15.49 -1.33 -6.10
N GLU A 5 -15.00 -0.55 -7.07
CA GLU A 5 -14.55 -1.11 -8.34
C GLU A 5 -13.34 -2.01 -8.11
N VAL A 6 -13.34 -3.17 -8.75
CA VAL A 6 -12.25 -4.13 -8.65
C VAL A 6 -11.85 -4.64 -10.02
N PHE A 7 -10.56 -4.83 -10.22
CA PHE A 7 -10.04 -5.64 -11.31
C PHE A 7 -9.77 -7.06 -10.84
N ARG A 8 -9.95 -8.01 -11.74
CA ARG A 8 -9.52 -9.39 -11.57
C ARG A 8 -8.08 -9.51 -12.06
N LYS A 9 -7.16 -9.91 -11.20
CA LYS A 9 -5.74 -10.12 -11.54
C LYS A 9 -5.37 -11.57 -11.27
N VAL A 10 -4.77 -12.26 -12.24
CA VAL A 10 -4.35 -13.67 -12.07
C VAL A 10 -3.57 -13.84 -10.77
N ALA A 11 -4.00 -14.80 -9.95
CA ALA A 11 -3.36 -15.14 -8.70
C ALA A 11 -2.08 -15.95 -8.98
N ILE A 12 -0.94 -15.26 -8.96
CA ILE A 12 0.36 -15.78 -9.42
C ILE A 12 0.91 -16.92 -8.57
N GLU A 13 0.45 -17.06 -7.34
CA GLU A 13 0.79 -18.14 -6.42
C GLU A 13 0.21 -19.48 -6.85
N PHE A 14 -0.92 -19.49 -7.57
CA PHE A 14 -1.52 -20.71 -8.16
C PHE A 14 -1.07 -20.94 -9.60
N LYS A 15 0.06 -20.37 -10.01
CA LYS A 15 0.53 -20.51 -11.40
C LYS A 15 0.84 -21.97 -11.71
N GLY A 16 0.08 -22.55 -12.64
CA GLY A 16 0.19 -23.96 -13.03
C GLY A 16 -0.75 -24.88 -12.26
N GLU A 17 -1.54 -24.34 -11.33
CA GLU A 17 -2.65 -25.02 -10.68
C GLU A 17 -3.98 -24.57 -11.30
N THR A 18 -4.97 -25.47 -11.30
CA THR A 18 -6.32 -25.21 -11.83
C THR A 18 -7.36 -25.80 -10.90
N PHE A 19 -8.47 -25.09 -10.72
CA PHE A 19 -9.58 -25.46 -9.85
C PHE A 19 -10.87 -25.63 -10.69
N PRO A 20 -10.97 -26.68 -11.53
CA PRO A 20 -12.03 -26.82 -12.53
C PRO A 20 -13.44 -26.92 -11.93
N GLU A 21 -13.56 -27.24 -10.64
CA GLU A 21 -14.81 -27.28 -9.90
C GLU A 21 -15.29 -25.93 -9.36
N LEU A 22 -14.46 -24.89 -9.45
CA LEU A 22 -14.74 -23.55 -8.94
C LEU A 22 -15.03 -22.58 -10.10
N GLU A 23 -15.96 -21.65 -9.89
CA GLU A 23 -16.33 -20.62 -10.87
C GLU A 23 -16.86 -19.38 -10.14
N GLY A 24 -16.55 -18.18 -10.64
CA GLY A 24 -16.96 -16.92 -10.04
C GLY A 24 -16.38 -16.70 -8.64
N TRP A 25 -17.18 -16.11 -7.73
CA TRP A 25 -16.77 -15.87 -6.35
C TRP A 25 -16.51 -17.18 -5.60
N SER A 26 -15.26 -17.43 -5.23
CA SER A 26 -14.82 -18.67 -4.61
C SER A 26 -13.85 -18.40 -3.46
N ILE A 27 -13.75 -19.36 -2.53
CA ILE A 27 -12.80 -19.31 -1.41
C ILE A 27 -11.75 -20.39 -1.62
N ILE A 28 -10.48 -20.01 -1.64
CA ILE A 28 -9.32 -20.92 -1.74
C ILE A 28 -8.40 -20.59 -0.56
N ASP A 29 -8.04 -21.58 0.25
CA ASP A 29 -7.24 -21.43 1.48
C ASP A 29 -7.76 -20.37 2.48
N GLY A 30 -9.09 -20.18 2.47
CA GLY A 30 -9.77 -19.19 3.30
C GLY A 30 -9.65 -17.75 2.81
N MET A 31 -9.20 -17.52 1.57
CA MET A 31 -9.11 -16.21 0.92
C MET A 31 -10.06 -16.12 -0.28
N PRO A 32 -10.65 -14.95 -0.58
CA PRO A 32 -11.56 -14.78 -1.70
C PRO A 32 -10.84 -14.60 -3.03
N TYR A 33 -11.31 -15.33 -4.04
CA TYR A 33 -10.86 -15.22 -5.43
C TYR A 33 -12.05 -15.19 -6.39
N HIS A 34 -11.80 -14.68 -7.59
CA HIS A 34 -12.67 -14.87 -8.73
C HIS A 34 -12.08 -15.95 -9.64
N VAL A 35 -12.78 -17.07 -9.80
CA VAL A 35 -12.31 -18.16 -10.66
C VAL A 35 -12.98 -18.07 -12.02
N VAL A 36 -12.19 -18.17 -13.10
CA VAL A 36 -12.67 -18.24 -14.49
C VAL A 36 -11.98 -19.42 -15.15
N ASP A 37 -12.74 -20.39 -15.66
CA ASP A 37 -12.19 -21.60 -16.30
C ASP A 37 -11.17 -22.33 -15.40
N GLY A 38 -11.45 -22.36 -14.09
CA GLY A 38 -10.56 -22.93 -13.08
C GLY A 38 -9.31 -22.11 -12.76
N VAL A 39 -9.13 -20.91 -13.32
CA VAL A 39 -8.01 -20.00 -13.02
C VAL A 39 -8.43 -18.96 -11.98
N PRO A 40 -7.78 -18.91 -10.80
CA PRO A 40 -8.11 -17.94 -9.76
C PRO A 40 -7.53 -16.56 -10.05
N HIS A 41 -8.30 -15.54 -9.71
CA HIS A 41 -7.95 -14.12 -9.83
C HIS A 41 -8.21 -13.38 -8.51
N TYR A 42 -7.26 -12.56 -8.09
CA TYR A 42 -7.43 -11.60 -7.00
C TYR A 42 -8.43 -10.52 -7.34
N TYR A 43 -9.20 -10.13 -6.33
CA TYR A 43 -9.92 -8.85 -6.32
C TYR A 43 -8.95 -7.71 -5.97
N TYR A 44 -8.53 -7.01 -7.01
CA TYR A 44 -7.66 -5.85 -6.95
C TYR A 44 -8.52 -4.59 -6.83
N ILE A 45 -8.55 -3.97 -5.65
CA ILE A 45 -9.31 -2.74 -5.39
C ILE A 45 -8.74 -1.60 -6.24
N VAL A 46 -9.62 -0.90 -6.94
CA VAL A 46 -9.29 0.25 -7.79
C VAL A 46 -9.82 1.48 -7.09
N GLU A 47 -8.95 2.18 -6.35
CA GLU A 47 -9.30 3.43 -5.69
C GLU A 47 -8.22 4.52 -5.84
N GLU A 48 -8.60 5.77 -5.60
CA GLU A 48 -7.73 6.94 -5.73
C GLU A 48 -6.42 6.80 -4.92
N VAL A 49 -6.50 6.23 -3.72
CA VAL A 49 -5.32 6.02 -2.86
C VAL A 49 -4.42 4.88 -3.34
N SER A 50 -4.96 3.94 -4.13
CA SER A 50 -4.25 2.71 -4.51
C SER A 50 -3.73 2.71 -5.94
N GLU A 51 -4.20 3.61 -6.83
CA GLU A 51 -3.97 3.47 -8.27
C GLU A 51 -3.40 4.67 -9.02
N ARG A 52 -2.71 4.36 -10.13
CA ARG A 52 -2.28 5.32 -11.17
C ARG A 52 -3.41 5.69 -12.14
N LEU A 53 -4.58 5.08 -11.99
CA LEU A 53 -5.71 5.26 -12.90
C LEU A 53 -6.39 6.61 -12.69
N PHE A 54 -6.42 7.07 -11.45
CA PHE A 54 -7.09 8.30 -11.06
C PHE A 54 -6.09 9.42 -10.81
N ARG A 55 -6.57 10.66 -10.94
CA ARG A 55 -5.83 11.81 -10.44
C ARG A 55 -5.94 11.81 -8.91
N HIS A 56 -4.81 11.87 -8.23
CA HIS A 56 -4.82 12.05 -6.78
C HIS A 56 -5.22 13.50 -6.45
N SER A 57 -6.27 13.65 -5.66
CA SER A 57 -6.72 14.92 -5.13
C SER A 57 -5.73 15.39 -4.05
N PRO A 58 -5.42 16.69 -3.99
CA PRO A 58 -4.57 17.23 -2.93
C PRO A 58 -5.12 16.94 -1.53
N ARG A 59 -6.45 16.86 -1.40
CA ARG A 59 -7.15 16.54 -0.17
C ARG A 59 -6.83 15.11 0.29
N THR A 60 -7.03 14.11 -0.57
CA THR A 60 -6.74 12.71 -0.27
C THR A 60 -5.27 12.49 0.14
N LEU A 61 -4.33 13.15 -0.54
CA LEU A 61 -2.90 13.06 -0.22
C LEU A 61 -2.54 13.70 1.12
N ASP A 62 -3.23 14.78 1.49
CA ASP A 62 -3.02 15.47 2.76
C ASP A 62 -3.64 14.69 3.91
N GLU A 63 -4.89 14.25 3.77
CA GLU A 63 -5.58 13.40 4.75
C GLU A 63 -4.80 12.12 5.03
N SER A 64 -4.33 11.43 3.97
CA SER A 64 -3.51 10.22 4.11
C SER A 64 -2.21 10.52 4.87
N ALA A 65 -1.49 11.58 4.48
CA ALA A 65 -0.24 11.95 5.13
C ALA A 65 -0.44 12.33 6.61
N LEU A 66 -1.46 13.12 6.92
CA LEU A 66 -1.79 13.51 8.29
C LEU A 66 -2.20 12.32 9.14
N ALA A 67 -2.96 11.39 8.57
CA ALA A 67 -3.36 10.19 9.29
C ALA A 67 -2.17 9.29 9.60
N VAL A 68 -1.25 9.08 8.64
CA VAL A 68 0.01 8.37 8.88
C VAL A 68 0.83 9.08 9.96
N MET A 69 0.95 10.41 9.89
CA MET A 69 1.68 11.21 10.87
C MET A 69 1.08 11.13 12.28
N ALA A 70 -0.25 11.14 12.42
CA ALA A 70 -0.93 11.11 13.71
C ALA A 70 -0.81 9.76 14.45
N VAL A 71 -0.58 8.68 13.71
CA VAL A 71 -0.44 7.33 14.27
C VAL A 71 1.02 6.90 14.44
N THR A 72 1.96 7.76 14.05
CA THR A 72 3.40 7.48 14.05
C THR A 72 4.12 8.45 14.97
N ASP A 73 5.09 7.94 15.72
CA ASP A 73 6.04 8.81 16.42
C ASP A 73 7.09 9.29 15.42
N MET A 74 6.86 10.46 14.84
CA MET A 74 7.75 11.01 13.80
C MET A 74 9.07 11.53 14.36
N GLU A 75 9.21 11.71 15.67
CA GLU A 75 10.49 12.12 16.26
C GLU A 75 11.54 11.02 16.10
N GLU A 76 11.12 9.76 16.28
CA GLU A 76 11.94 8.55 16.12
C GLU A 76 12.22 8.17 14.67
N VAL A 77 11.57 8.79 13.67
CA VAL A 77 11.72 8.45 12.25
C VAL A 77 12.82 9.29 11.61
N ASP A 78 13.84 8.66 11.03
CA ASP A 78 14.87 9.34 10.25
C ASP A 78 14.48 9.44 8.77
N VAL A 79 13.93 8.36 8.20
CA VAL A 79 13.61 8.27 6.77
C VAL A 79 12.22 7.64 6.56
N ILE A 80 11.44 8.20 5.64
CA ILE A 80 10.18 7.62 5.17
C ILE A 80 10.48 6.69 3.97
N GLY A 81 10.25 5.40 4.14
CA GLY A 81 10.34 4.41 3.07
C GLY A 81 9.01 4.30 2.30
N ALA A 82 8.97 4.87 1.09
CA ALA A 82 7.80 4.85 0.23
C ALA A 82 7.81 3.61 -0.67
N MET A 83 6.81 2.74 -0.51
CA MET A 83 6.62 1.57 -1.36
C MET A 83 6.19 1.95 -2.78
N GLU A 84 6.99 1.61 -3.79
CA GLU A 84 6.72 2.00 -5.17
C GLU A 84 5.40 1.40 -5.68
N ALA A 85 4.57 2.14 -6.42
CA ALA A 85 4.68 3.59 -6.68
C ALA A 85 3.64 4.40 -5.92
N MET A 86 2.62 3.72 -5.43
CA MET A 86 1.38 4.34 -4.98
C MET A 86 1.54 4.97 -3.61
N ALA A 87 2.55 4.56 -2.84
CA ALA A 87 2.95 5.29 -1.64
C ALA A 87 3.70 6.59 -1.95
N ILE A 88 4.28 6.78 -3.15
CA ILE A 88 5.15 7.94 -3.43
C ILE A 88 4.42 9.27 -3.25
N PRO A 89 3.20 9.49 -3.81
CA PRO A 89 2.47 10.74 -3.60
C PRO A 89 2.13 11.00 -2.12
N ILE A 90 1.69 9.96 -1.40
CA ILE A 90 1.34 10.02 0.03
C ILE A 90 2.59 10.36 0.86
N CYS A 91 3.70 9.66 0.61
CA CYS A 91 4.96 9.85 1.32
C CYS A 91 5.62 11.18 0.98
N THR A 92 5.42 11.70 -0.23
CA THR A 92 5.88 13.05 -0.60
C THR A 92 5.14 14.10 0.25
N SER A 93 3.82 13.98 0.36
CA SER A 93 3.00 14.84 1.24
C SER A 93 3.44 14.73 2.70
N LEU A 94 3.65 13.51 3.20
CA LEU A 94 4.14 13.25 4.56
C LEU A 94 5.53 13.83 4.80
N SER A 95 6.47 13.64 3.87
CA SER A 95 7.85 14.14 3.94
C SER A 95 7.88 15.66 4.09
N LEU A 96 7.10 16.38 3.28
CA LEU A 96 7.01 17.84 3.35
C LEU A 96 6.44 18.31 4.70
N LYS A 97 5.44 17.61 5.24
CA LYS A 97 4.79 17.97 6.51
C LYS A 97 5.66 17.65 7.73
N ALA A 98 6.24 16.45 7.77
CA ALA A 98 7.07 15.99 8.88
C ALA A 98 8.50 16.51 8.80
N ARG A 99 8.91 17.13 7.68
CA ARG A 99 10.28 17.56 7.39
C ARG A 99 11.29 16.43 7.54
N LYS A 100 10.91 15.23 7.07
CA LYS A 100 11.77 14.04 7.05
C LYS A 100 12.11 13.65 5.61
N PRO A 101 13.34 13.20 5.31
CA PRO A 101 13.67 12.66 4.00
C PRO A 101 12.83 11.44 3.65
N MET A 102 12.66 11.19 2.36
CA MET A 102 11.92 10.05 1.82
C MET A 102 12.83 9.25 0.88
N ALA A 103 12.86 7.93 1.05
CA ALA A 103 13.49 6.98 0.13
C ALA A 103 12.41 6.16 -0.58
N VAL A 104 12.54 5.97 -1.90
CA VAL A 104 11.63 5.12 -2.68
C VAL A 104 12.18 3.70 -2.71
N ILE A 105 11.35 2.74 -2.29
CA ILE A 105 11.66 1.31 -2.35
C ILE A 105 10.89 0.73 -3.53
N GLY A 106 11.60 0.43 -4.62
CA GLY A 106 10.98 0.23 -5.92
C GLY A 106 11.68 -0.77 -6.82
N LYS A 107 11.15 -1.00 -8.02
CA LYS A 107 11.61 -2.07 -8.93
C LYS A 107 12.87 -1.69 -9.71
N ARG A 108 13.26 -0.42 -9.69
CA ARG A 108 14.37 0.08 -10.50
C ARG A 108 15.72 -0.18 -9.83
N LYS A 109 16.55 -0.97 -10.50
CA LYS A 109 17.98 -1.11 -10.19
C LYS A 109 18.77 0.06 -10.78
N TYR A 110 19.74 0.58 -10.05
CA TYR A 110 20.75 1.51 -10.53
C TYR A 110 22.07 0.79 -10.75
N VAL A 111 22.56 0.89 -11.98
CA VAL A 111 23.87 0.42 -12.45
C VAL A 111 24.33 1.39 -13.53
N ASP A 112 25.60 1.76 -13.52
CA ASP A 112 26.26 2.37 -14.67
C ASP A 112 26.64 1.25 -15.66
N ASP A 113 26.01 1.23 -16.83
CA ASP A 113 26.20 0.18 -17.84
C ASP A 113 27.62 0.14 -18.43
N VAL A 114 28.40 1.23 -18.32
CA VAL A 114 29.76 1.32 -18.86
C VAL A 114 30.78 0.94 -17.80
N SER A 115 30.69 1.54 -16.61
CA SER A 115 31.68 1.31 -15.54
C SER A 115 31.34 0.10 -14.66
N GLY A 116 30.10 -0.38 -14.69
CA GLY A 116 29.57 -1.37 -13.77
C GLY A 116 29.33 -0.84 -12.35
N TYR A 117 29.49 0.48 -12.13
CA TYR A 117 29.27 1.09 -10.83
C TYR A 117 27.83 0.87 -10.35
N THR A 118 27.69 0.53 -9.06
CA THR A 118 26.40 0.49 -8.36
C THR A 118 26.49 1.35 -7.11
N PRO A 119 25.41 2.05 -6.72
CA PRO A 119 25.42 2.81 -5.48
C PRO A 119 25.72 1.87 -4.29
N PRO A 120 26.68 2.21 -3.41
CA PRO A 120 27.07 1.34 -2.30
C PRO A 120 25.95 1.12 -1.27
N THR A 121 24.95 2.00 -1.26
CA THR A 121 23.76 1.92 -0.40
C THR A 121 22.57 1.25 -1.08
N GLN A 122 22.73 0.69 -2.29
CA GLN A 122 21.66 -0.03 -2.98
C GLN A 122 21.47 -1.43 -2.37
N ILE A 123 20.38 -1.60 -1.64
CA ILE A 123 19.97 -2.87 -1.05
C ILE A 123 19.05 -3.58 -2.04
N GLU A 124 19.42 -4.79 -2.46
CA GLU A 124 18.57 -5.65 -3.28
C GLU A 124 17.65 -6.50 -2.40
N ILE A 125 16.36 -6.44 -2.69
CA ILE A 125 15.29 -7.11 -1.96
C ILE A 125 14.60 -8.07 -2.94
N VAL A 126 14.78 -9.37 -2.75
CA VAL A 126 14.30 -10.39 -3.69
C VAL A 126 13.17 -11.18 -3.04
N LYS A 127 11.97 -11.12 -3.64
CA LYS A 127 10.83 -11.97 -3.32
C LYS A 127 10.83 -13.15 -4.27
N THR A 128 11.23 -14.32 -3.79
CA THR A 128 11.09 -15.56 -4.56
C THR A 128 9.81 -16.26 -4.11
N THR A 129 8.85 -16.39 -5.01
CA THR A 129 7.80 -17.41 -4.89
C THR A 129 8.24 -18.65 -5.67
N GLY A 130 7.55 -19.79 -5.49
CA GLY A 130 7.86 -21.02 -6.24
C GLY A 130 7.81 -20.86 -7.78
N TYR A 131 7.19 -19.78 -8.28
CA TYR A 131 6.89 -19.60 -9.71
C TYR A 131 7.21 -18.20 -10.26
N SER A 132 7.67 -17.27 -9.43
CA SER A 132 8.04 -15.90 -9.85
C SER A 132 9.07 -15.27 -8.91
N GLU A 133 9.88 -14.39 -9.46
CA GLU A 133 10.79 -13.56 -8.68
C GLU A 133 10.41 -12.09 -8.87
N THR A 134 10.20 -11.36 -7.77
CA THR A 134 10.03 -9.91 -7.78
C THR A 134 11.21 -9.27 -7.08
N ARG A 135 11.88 -8.33 -7.74
CA ARG A 135 12.98 -7.56 -7.15
C ARG A 135 12.55 -6.14 -6.82
N LEU A 136 12.93 -5.69 -5.63
CA LEU A 136 12.86 -4.31 -5.19
C LEU A 136 14.26 -3.84 -4.77
N TYR A 137 14.45 -2.53 -4.77
CA TYR A 137 15.69 -1.87 -4.42
C TYR A 137 15.38 -0.72 -3.48
N ALA A 138 16.07 -0.68 -2.34
CA ALA A 138 16.10 0.47 -1.44
C ALA A 138 17.46 1.16 -1.58
N ASN A 139 17.45 2.48 -1.72
CA ASN A 139 18.66 3.27 -1.94
C ASN A 139 18.75 4.37 -0.89
N ASP A 140 19.98 4.74 -0.53
CA ASP A 140 20.27 5.90 0.33
C ASP A 140 19.59 5.84 1.72
N ILE A 141 19.54 4.64 2.31
CA ILE A 141 19.13 4.44 3.70
C ILE A 141 20.34 3.89 4.46
N PRO A 142 21.07 4.74 5.21
CA PRO A 142 22.25 4.29 5.94
C PRO A 142 21.92 3.28 7.05
N PRO A 143 22.78 2.29 7.34
CA PRO A 143 22.67 1.47 8.54
C PRO A 143 22.57 2.32 9.81
N GLY A 144 21.73 1.90 10.75
CA GLY A 144 21.39 2.61 11.97
C GLY A 144 20.22 3.59 11.83
N SER A 145 19.75 3.87 10.60
CA SER A 145 18.60 4.75 10.39
C SER A 145 17.30 4.10 10.86
N ASN A 146 16.44 4.91 11.46
CA ASN A 146 15.07 4.53 11.78
C ASN A 146 14.13 4.82 10.60
N VAL A 147 13.52 3.77 10.05
CA VAL A 147 12.65 3.85 8.86
C VAL A 147 11.19 3.60 9.21
N LEU A 148 10.33 4.50 8.72
CA LEU A 148 8.89 4.29 8.62
C LEU A 148 8.56 3.76 7.23
N LEU A 149 7.99 2.56 7.11
CA LEU A 149 7.46 2.07 5.84
C LEU A 149 5.99 2.47 5.68
N VAL A 150 5.63 2.97 4.50
CA VAL A 150 4.26 3.34 4.17
C VAL A 150 3.84 2.69 2.86
N GLU A 151 2.69 2.05 2.85
CA GLU A 151 2.03 1.58 1.63
C GLU A 151 0.55 2.00 1.58
N PRO A 152 -0.03 2.16 0.39
CA PRO A 152 -1.43 2.56 0.29
C PRO A 152 -2.38 1.40 0.55
N ILE A 153 -2.04 0.18 0.12
CA ILE A 153 -2.88 -0.99 0.33
C ILE A 153 -2.07 -2.25 0.67
N SER A 154 -2.40 -2.89 1.79
CA SER A 154 -1.88 -4.21 2.17
C SER A 154 -2.87 -5.30 1.78
N SER A 155 -2.47 -6.17 0.85
CA SER A 155 -3.27 -7.35 0.45
C SER A 155 -2.79 -8.61 1.15
N THR A 156 -1.63 -9.16 0.74
CA THR A 156 -1.08 -10.40 1.32
C THR A 156 0.03 -10.15 2.32
N GLY A 157 0.48 -8.90 2.52
CA GLY A 157 1.52 -8.55 3.50
C GLY A 157 2.95 -8.93 3.15
N GLY A 158 3.15 -9.90 2.24
CA GLY A 158 4.47 -10.45 1.94
C GLY A 158 5.50 -9.44 1.39
N THR A 159 5.05 -8.34 0.78
CA THR A 159 5.96 -7.26 0.34
C THR A 159 6.51 -6.49 1.54
N LEU A 160 5.65 -6.00 2.44
CA LEU A 160 6.08 -5.31 3.66
C LEU A 160 6.98 -6.18 4.53
N ARG A 161 6.60 -7.45 4.72
CA ARG A 161 7.39 -8.43 5.48
C ARG A 161 8.81 -8.54 4.93
N MET A 162 8.95 -8.84 3.63
CA MET A 162 10.24 -9.04 2.99
C MET A 162 11.11 -7.76 3.01
N VAL A 163 10.50 -6.60 2.75
CA VAL A 163 11.23 -5.32 2.84
C VAL A 163 11.71 -5.09 4.25
N THR A 164 10.87 -5.36 5.26
CA THR A 164 11.24 -5.23 6.67
C THR A 164 12.42 -6.12 7.02
N GLU A 165 12.32 -7.42 6.75
CA GLU A 165 13.39 -8.40 7.01
C GLU A 165 14.70 -7.97 6.33
N ARG A 166 14.66 -7.58 5.06
CA ARG A 166 15.87 -7.20 4.32
C ARG A 166 16.48 -5.89 4.81
N LEU A 167 15.69 -4.90 5.20
CA LEU A 167 16.23 -3.66 5.78
C LEU A 167 16.90 -3.95 7.13
N GLU A 168 16.27 -4.76 8.00
CA GLU A 168 16.85 -5.12 9.30
C GLU A 168 18.13 -5.95 9.18
N GLU A 169 18.21 -6.88 8.21
CA GLU A 169 19.44 -7.60 7.88
C GLU A 169 20.59 -6.66 7.46
N ASN A 170 20.28 -5.49 6.91
CA ASN A 170 21.25 -4.47 6.52
C ASN A 170 21.48 -3.42 7.62
N GLY A 171 21.04 -3.70 8.85
CA GLY A 171 21.26 -2.86 10.03
C GLY A 171 20.38 -1.61 10.06
N ILE A 172 19.28 -1.57 9.31
CA ILE A 172 18.32 -0.47 9.30
C ILE A 172 17.14 -0.82 10.21
N ASN A 173 16.74 0.09 11.07
CA ASN A 173 15.68 -0.17 12.04
C ASN A 173 14.31 0.18 11.46
N VAL A 174 13.46 -0.80 11.16
CA VAL A 174 12.07 -0.50 10.80
C VAL A 174 11.28 -0.20 12.07
N VAL A 175 11.08 1.09 12.35
CA VAL A 175 10.43 1.57 13.60
C VAL A 175 8.91 1.62 13.48
N GLY A 176 8.38 1.55 12.27
CA GLY A 176 6.94 1.48 12.04
C GLY A 176 6.58 1.09 10.62
N MET A 177 5.38 0.51 10.47
CA MET A 177 4.74 0.23 9.20
C MET A 177 3.32 0.78 9.25
N VAL A 178 2.92 1.55 8.24
CA VAL A 178 1.56 2.07 8.12
C VAL A 178 1.00 1.75 6.74
N SER A 179 -0.21 1.18 6.74
CA SER A 179 -0.99 0.93 5.54
C SER A 179 -2.26 1.77 5.57
N VAL A 180 -2.55 2.50 4.49
CA VAL A 180 -3.78 3.31 4.43
C VAL A 180 -5.00 2.40 4.38
N VAL A 181 -4.95 1.35 3.56
CA VAL A 181 -6.01 0.36 3.40
C VAL A 181 -5.46 -1.05 3.62
N GLY A 182 -6.12 -1.88 4.41
CA GLY A 182 -5.82 -3.31 4.53
C GLY A 182 -6.98 -4.14 4.00
N LYS A 183 -6.68 -5.31 3.43
CA LYS A 183 -7.69 -6.32 3.09
C LYS A 183 -7.53 -7.55 3.99
N PRO A 184 -8.18 -7.59 5.16
CA PRO A 184 -8.00 -8.68 6.12
C PRO A 184 -8.34 -10.06 5.57
N ASP A 185 -9.24 -10.15 4.57
CA ASP A 185 -9.60 -11.41 3.91
C ASP A 185 -8.39 -12.13 3.26
N TYR A 186 -7.28 -11.41 3.03
CA TYR A 186 -6.03 -11.94 2.49
C TYR A 186 -4.92 -12.09 3.54
N LYS A 187 -5.24 -11.95 4.83
CA LYS A 187 -4.37 -12.27 5.98
C LYS A 187 -3.01 -11.52 5.98
N TYR A 188 -2.96 -10.28 5.49
CA TYR A 188 -1.71 -9.52 5.47
C TYR A 188 -1.09 -9.30 6.84
N GLU A 189 -1.90 -9.12 7.89
CA GLU A 189 -1.40 -8.87 9.25
C GLU A 189 -0.57 -10.07 9.74
N GLU A 190 -1.11 -11.29 9.60
CA GLU A 190 -0.43 -12.54 9.95
C GLU A 190 0.89 -12.70 9.17
N GLU A 191 0.89 -12.38 7.87
CA GLU A 191 2.12 -12.46 7.09
C GLU A 191 3.14 -11.41 7.52
N VAL A 192 2.73 -10.17 7.81
CA VAL A 192 3.63 -9.11 8.28
C VAL A 192 4.22 -9.45 9.65
N GLU A 193 3.42 -10.01 10.56
CA GLU A 193 3.86 -10.43 11.90
C GLU A 193 5.02 -11.43 11.89
N ARG A 194 5.20 -12.19 10.80
CA ARG A 194 6.34 -13.09 10.62
C ARG A 194 7.69 -12.36 10.54
N SER A 195 7.69 -11.06 10.26
CA SER A 195 8.88 -10.19 10.39
C SER A 195 9.20 -9.80 11.84
N GLY A 196 8.37 -10.21 12.82
CA GLY A 196 8.48 -9.81 14.22
C GLY A 196 7.87 -8.44 14.52
N LYS A 197 7.17 -7.83 13.56
CA LYS A 197 6.55 -6.50 13.68
C LYS A 197 5.13 -6.50 13.12
N GLY A 198 4.29 -5.61 13.63
CA GLY A 198 2.93 -5.39 13.12
C GLY A 198 2.83 -4.17 12.19
N VAL A 199 1.77 -4.12 11.39
CA VAL A 199 1.42 -2.98 10.55
C VAL A 199 0.21 -2.25 11.12
N LYS A 200 0.28 -0.92 11.21
CA LYS A 200 -0.87 -0.09 11.56
C LYS A 200 -1.69 0.15 10.30
N THR A 201 -2.92 -0.34 10.27
CA THR A 201 -3.82 -0.10 9.14
C THR A 201 -4.85 0.94 9.50
N LEU A 202 -5.06 1.96 8.66
CA LEU A 202 -6.05 3.00 8.92
C LEU A 202 -7.47 2.50 8.61
N LEU A 203 -7.70 1.95 7.41
CA LEU A 203 -9.00 1.43 7.00
C LEU A 203 -8.88 -0.05 6.65
N LYS A 204 -9.78 -0.89 7.16
CA LYS A 204 -9.89 -2.30 6.73
C LYS A 204 -11.07 -2.44 5.79
N VAL A 205 -10.86 -3.08 4.66
CA VAL A 205 -11.89 -3.34 3.65
C VAL A 205 -12.10 -4.85 3.54
N TYR A 206 -13.31 -5.27 3.87
CA TYR A 206 -13.75 -6.66 3.76
C TYR A 206 -14.58 -6.85 2.51
N LEU A 207 -14.19 -7.81 1.67
CA LEU A 207 -14.90 -8.15 0.43
C LEU A 207 -16.04 -9.13 0.74
N LYS A 208 -17.25 -8.86 0.25
CA LYS A 208 -18.45 -9.67 0.58
C LYS A 208 -18.99 -10.46 -0.61
N SER A 209 -19.03 -9.84 -1.77
CA SER A 209 -19.56 -10.42 -3.00
C SER A 209 -18.91 -9.74 -4.21
N TYR A 210 -19.08 -10.32 -5.39
CA TYR A 210 -18.65 -9.74 -6.67
C TYR A 210 -19.82 -9.72 -7.65
N GLU A 211 -19.95 -8.62 -8.37
CA GLU A 211 -20.84 -8.46 -9.51
C GLU A 211 -20.08 -7.86 -10.70
N GLU A 212 -20.50 -8.22 -11.91
CA GLU A 212 -19.97 -7.66 -13.15
C GLU A 212 -21.12 -7.01 -13.93
N THR A 213 -20.90 -5.80 -14.40
CA THR A 213 -21.85 -5.07 -15.23
C THR A 213 -21.72 -5.48 -16.69
N GLY A 214 -22.76 -5.24 -17.49
CA GLY A 214 -22.79 -5.65 -18.91
C GLY A 214 -21.73 -4.97 -19.81
N ASP A 215 -21.06 -3.93 -19.32
CA ASP A 215 -19.95 -3.23 -19.97
C ASP A 215 -18.56 -3.67 -19.47
N GLY A 216 -18.49 -4.69 -18.59
CA GLY A 216 -17.25 -5.33 -18.15
C GLY A 216 -16.61 -4.72 -16.90
N HIS A 217 -17.28 -3.78 -16.22
CA HIS A 217 -16.82 -3.30 -14.92
C HIS A 217 -17.17 -4.30 -13.81
N GLY A 218 -16.17 -4.60 -12.98
CA GLY A 218 -16.33 -5.47 -11.82
C GLY A 218 -16.45 -4.66 -10.54
N TYR A 219 -17.39 -5.03 -9.67
CA TYR A 219 -17.56 -4.42 -8.37
C TYR A 219 -17.58 -5.47 -7.28
N CYS A 220 -16.92 -5.19 -6.16
CA CYS A 220 -17.16 -5.92 -4.93
C CYS A 220 -18.07 -5.11 -4.01
N GLU A 221 -19.05 -5.75 -3.40
CA GLU A 221 -19.66 -5.21 -2.19
C GLU A 221 -18.66 -5.32 -1.05
N THR A 222 -18.50 -4.22 -0.31
CA THR A 222 -17.52 -4.11 0.76
C THR A 222 -18.13 -3.65 2.07
N GLU A 223 -17.48 -4.07 3.15
CA GLU A 223 -17.65 -3.51 4.48
C GLU A 223 -16.34 -2.83 4.87
N VAL A 224 -16.42 -1.56 5.27
CA VAL A 224 -15.26 -0.75 5.65
C VAL A 224 -15.25 -0.55 7.16
N GLU A 225 -14.15 -0.92 7.79
CA GLU A 225 -13.90 -0.65 9.20
C GLU A 225 -12.88 0.48 9.33
N LYS A 226 -13.27 1.55 10.02
CA LYS A 226 -12.32 2.53 10.58
C LYS A 226 -11.65 1.90 11.79
N THR A 227 -10.34 1.62 11.70
CA THR A 227 -9.62 0.98 12.81
C THR A 227 -9.41 1.96 13.97
N GLU A 228 -8.88 1.47 15.08
CA GLU A 228 -8.42 2.34 16.18
C GLU A 228 -7.40 3.40 15.73
N TRP A 229 -6.56 3.08 14.74
CA TRP A 229 -5.56 4.00 14.20
C TRP A 229 -6.21 5.15 13.43
N PHE A 230 -7.22 4.84 12.59
CA PHE A 230 -7.97 5.89 11.94
C PHE A 230 -8.72 6.76 12.94
N ARG A 231 -9.40 6.17 13.94
CA ARG A 231 -10.10 6.96 14.98
C ARG A 231 -9.16 7.87 15.76
N LYS A 232 -7.90 7.45 15.97
CA LYS A 232 -6.86 8.30 16.57
C LYS A 232 -6.46 9.47 15.65
N ALA A 233 -6.40 9.23 14.34
CA ALA A 233 -6.05 10.23 13.34
C ALA A 233 -7.20 11.18 12.99
N GLU A 234 -8.44 10.72 13.09
CA GLU A 234 -9.66 11.39 12.60
C GLU A 234 -9.78 12.85 13.08
N PRO A 235 -9.56 13.20 14.36
CA PRO A 235 -9.63 14.60 14.80
C PRO A 235 -8.59 15.52 14.12
N VAL A 236 -7.41 14.98 13.79
CA VAL A 236 -6.34 15.74 13.12
C VAL A 236 -6.69 15.96 11.65
N VAL A 237 -7.24 14.94 11.00
CA VAL A 237 -7.71 14.99 9.62
C VAL A 237 -8.90 15.95 9.50
N ASP A 238 -9.88 15.84 10.41
CA ASP A 238 -11.10 16.65 10.39
C ASP A 238 -10.82 18.15 10.56
N ALA A 239 -9.82 18.50 11.37
CA ALA A 239 -9.41 19.89 11.58
C ALA A 239 -8.89 20.57 10.29
N MET A 240 -8.54 19.82 9.26
CA MET A 240 -8.12 20.36 7.96
C MET A 240 -9.25 20.65 7.00
N TYR A 241 -10.45 20.06 7.18
CA TYR A 241 -11.56 20.22 6.25
C TYR A 241 -11.95 21.68 5.95
N PRO A 242 -12.06 22.58 6.95
CA PRO A 242 -12.41 23.97 6.69
C PRO A 242 -11.43 24.68 5.75
N ARG A 243 -10.14 24.32 5.80
CA ARG A 243 -9.10 24.93 4.93
C ARG A 243 -9.30 24.60 3.47
N TYR A 244 -9.74 23.38 3.16
CA TYR A 244 -10.06 22.99 1.78
C TYR A 244 -11.32 23.68 1.27
N GLN A 245 -12.33 23.84 2.11
CA GLN A 245 -13.55 24.58 1.76
C GLN A 245 -13.23 26.06 1.48
N GLU A 246 -12.52 26.73 2.39
CA GLU A 246 -12.15 28.15 2.22
C GLU A 246 -11.27 28.37 0.98
N THR A 247 -10.31 27.47 0.71
CA THR A 247 -9.46 27.57 -0.48
C THR A 247 -10.28 27.42 -1.77
N ALA A 248 -11.23 26.49 -1.80
CA ALA A 248 -12.11 26.30 -2.94
C ALA A 248 -13.02 27.52 -3.17
N GLU A 249 -13.58 28.10 -2.10
CA GLU A 249 -14.40 29.31 -2.15
C GLU A 249 -13.61 30.50 -2.72
N ARG A 250 -12.40 30.75 -2.20
CA ARG A 250 -11.51 31.83 -2.68
C ARG A 250 -11.10 31.68 -4.15
N LEU A 251 -10.88 30.46 -4.61
CA LEU A 251 -10.59 30.19 -6.03
C LEU A 251 -11.79 30.48 -6.92
N LEU A 252 -13.00 30.16 -6.46
CA LEU A 252 -14.24 30.45 -7.19
C LEU A 252 -14.56 31.95 -7.23
N GLU A 253 -14.32 32.66 -6.13
CA GLU A 253 -14.49 34.13 -6.06
C GLU A 253 -13.48 34.88 -6.94
N GLY A 254 -12.25 34.38 -7.07
CA GLY A 254 -11.21 34.98 -7.91
C GLY A 254 -11.36 34.74 -9.42
N LEU A 255 -12.34 33.95 -9.84
CA LEU A 255 -12.65 33.64 -11.25
C LEU A 255 -13.89 34.40 -11.77
N GLY A 256 -14.53 35.23 -10.93
CA GLY A 256 -15.69 36.06 -11.26
C GLY A 256 -15.36 37.47 -11.73
#